data_AF-A0A0Q8MY39-F1
#
_entry.id   AF-A0A0Q8MY39-F1
#
_cell.length_a   1.000
_cell.length_b   1.000
_cell.length_c   1.000
_cell.angle_alpha   90.00
_cell.angle_beta   90.00
_cell.angle_gamma   90.00
#
_symmetry.space_group_name_H-M   'P 1'
#
loop_
_entity.id
_entity.type
_entity.pdbx_description
1 polymer ?
#
loop_
_entity_poly.entity_id
_entity_poly.type
_entity_poly.pdbx_seq_one_letter_code
_entity_poly.pdbx_strand_id
1 'polypeptide(L)'
;MSADIIMDLHADFASACAKELQAAGYSPPTGPAAEIIRSYANVRNRRVPQRPRRVHKAAYSVPAHLVAGEQAFLSAVAVGADLRPYQSTRLEKADFNDGMLNDFGIQHFHLGIGQHPTKPGFMARTEPVLFALVRDDDFYSLGCYVHGAWSQIGLLDLIHAIWPDVIASNSPNRAPDSSTSTPGLRILGLRHNYTDDEVEMLRKAGINALTQRPDGTIHVGPGGGVTTDGKSGKVSREVTTIKGLCERVERDLKDLLAPMLASGELSSPVTLQLQQRGADTFAVVDGNRGEFDLGRRLFVPPL
;
A
#
# COMPACT_ATOMS: atom_id res chain seq x y z
N MET A 1 32.24 -31.79 -0.22
CA MET A 1 31.38 -31.53 0.95
C MET A 1 30.73 -30.19 0.71
N SER A 2 29.40 -30.11 0.75
CA SER A 2 28.68 -28.83 0.59
C SER A 2 29.21 -27.88 1.66
N ALA A 3 29.72 -26.72 1.26
CA ALA A 3 30.07 -25.68 2.22
C ALA A 3 28.75 -25.13 2.76
N ASP A 4 28.52 -25.26 4.07
CA ASP A 4 27.22 -24.94 4.66
C ASP A 4 27.09 -23.43 4.84
N ILE A 5 26.54 -22.77 3.82
CA ILE A 5 26.11 -21.36 3.89
C ILE A 5 24.65 -21.35 4.35
N ILE A 6 24.42 -20.75 5.52
CA ILE A 6 23.13 -20.71 6.21
C ILE A 6 22.62 -19.26 6.24
N MET A 7 21.48 -19.00 5.61
CA MET A 7 20.77 -17.71 5.68
C MET A 7 19.30 -17.87 5.28
N ASP A 8 18.44 -17.00 5.83
CA ASP A 8 17.04 -16.83 5.43
C ASP A 8 16.70 -15.33 5.52
N LEU A 9 17.06 -14.60 4.47
CA LEU A 9 16.88 -13.15 4.42
C LEU A 9 15.40 -12.76 4.38
N HIS A 10 14.52 -13.67 3.97
CA HIS A 10 13.08 -13.43 3.99
C HIS A 10 12.52 -13.49 5.42
N ALA A 11 12.99 -14.44 6.24
CA ALA A 11 12.68 -14.49 7.67
C ALA A 11 13.27 -13.31 8.45
N ASP A 12 14.51 -12.90 8.12
CA ASP A 12 15.11 -11.72 8.75
C ASP A 12 14.35 -10.43 8.41
N PHE A 13 13.98 -10.25 7.13
CA PHE A 13 13.16 -9.12 6.68
C PHE A 13 11.79 -9.12 7.38
N ALA A 14 11.14 -10.28 7.51
CA ALA A 14 9.90 -10.39 8.27
C ALA A 14 10.09 -10.01 9.75
N SER A 15 11.21 -10.38 10.36
CA SER A 15 11.54 -10.00 11.74
C SER A 15 11.70 -8.49 11.89
N ALA A 16 12.30 -7.81 10.90
CA ALA A 16 12.36 -6.35 10.87
C ALA A 16 10.96 -5.72 10.70
N CYS A 17 10.12 -6.24 9.79
CA CYS A 17 8.72 -5.82 9.67
C CYS A 17 7.92 -5.98 10.97
N ALA A 18 8.13 -7.07 11.71
CA ALA A 18 7.48 -7.30 13.01
C ALA A 18 7.90 -6.25 14.05
N LYS A 19 9.19 -5.88 14.09
CA LYS A 19 9.69 -4.81 14.97
C LYS A 19 9.04 -3.47 14.65
N GLU A 20 8.92 -3.11 13.37
CA GLU A 20 8.27 -1.86 12.95
C GLU A 20 6.76 -1.85 13.27
N LEU A 21 6.07 -2.96 13.05
CA LEU A 21 4.67 -3.11 13.48
C LEU A 21 4.52 -2.90 14.98
N GLN A 22 5.38 -3.52 15.80
CA GLN A 22 5.35 -3.39 17.25
C GLN A 22 5.65 -1.96 17.70
N ALA A 23 6.68 -1.32 17.12
CA ALA A 23 7.03 0.07 17.40
C ALA A 23 5.88 1.04 17.07
N ALA A 24 5.12 0.76 16.00
CA ALA A 24 3.95 1.53 15.61
C ALA A 24 2.66 1.19 16.39
N GLY A 25 2.73 0.33 17.41
CA GLY A 25 1.63 -0.01 18.30
C GLY A 25 0.71 -1.14 17.80
N TYR A 26 1.13 -1.90 16.79
CA TYR A 26 0.41 -3.09 16.32
C TYR A 26 0.90 -4.36 17.00
N SER A 27 0.01 -5.35 17.11
CA SER A 27 0.42 -6.73 17.39
C SER A 27 0.80 -7.39 16.06
N PRO A 28 2.07 -7.76 15.83
CA PRO A 28 2.46 -8.49 14.65
C PRO A 28 1.78 -9.87 14.63
N PRO A 29 1.37 -10.39 13.47
CA PRO A 29 0.83 -11.74 13.40
C PRO A 29 1.91 -12.77 13.75
N THR A 30 1.50 -13.88 14.34
CA THR A 30 2.33 -15.08 14.45
C THR A 30 2.10 -15.94 13.21
N GLY A 31 3.17 -16.47 12.61
CA GLY A 31 3.03 -17.32 11.41
C GLY A 31 4.17 -17.17 10.42
N PRO A 32 3.95 -17.60 9.16
CA PRO A 32 4.94 -17.51 8.10
C PRO A 32 5.41 -16.08 7.85
N ALA A 33 6.68 -15.92 7.47
CA ALA A 33 7.30 -14.63 7.14
C ALA A 33 6.45 -13.76 6.18
N ALA A 34 5.84 -14.40 5.17
CA ALA A 34 4.97 -13.70 4.20
C ALA A 34 3.76 -13.02 4.85
N GLU A 35 3.21 -13.58 5.93
CA GLU A 35 2.05 -13.00 6.62
C GLU A 35 2.42 -11.76 7.43
N ILE A 36 3.59 -11.79 8.07
CA ILE A 36 4.16 -10.66 8.81
C ILE A 36 4.46 -9.52 7.83
N ILE A 37 5.14 -9.80 6.73
CA ILE A 37 5.48 -8.82 5.68
C ILE A 37 4.19 -8.23 5.08
N ARG A 38 3.19 -9.07 4.77
CA ARG A 38 1.88 -8.63 4.28
C ARG A 38 1.19 -7.69 5.27
N SER A 39 1.22 -8.00 6.56
CA SER A 39 0.62 -7.17 7.61
C SER A 39 1.29 -5.79 7.68
N TYR A 40 2.62 -5.76 7.69
CA TYR A 40 3.42 -4.53 7.63
C TYR A 40 3.10 -3.71 6.38
N ALA A 41 3.16 -4.32 5.19
CA ALA A 41 2.89 -3.65 3.92
C ALA A 41 1.43 -3.15 3.83
N ASN A 42 0.48 -3.87 4.40
CA ASN A 42 -0.92 -3.45 4.46
C ASN A 42 -1.13 -2.25 5.41
N VAL A 43 -0.45 -2.19 6.56
CA VAL A 43 -0.46 -0.99 7.41
C VAL A 43 0.13 0.19 6.64
N ARG A 44 1.30 0.00 6.02
CA ARG A 44 1.96 1.04 5.23
C ARG A 44 1.11 1.55 4.08
N ASN A 45 0.39 0.67 3.38
CA ASN A 45 -0.50 1.05 2.27
C ASN A 45 -1.69 1.92 2.71
N ARG A 46 -2.19 1.71 3.94
CA ARG A 46 -3.37 2.44 4.46
C ARG A 46 -3.01 3.73 5.19
N ARG A 47 -1.83 3.79 5.81
CA ARG A 47 -1.34 5.00 6.47
C ARG A 47 -1.06 6.07 5.44
N VAL A 48 -1.40 7.30 5.78
CA VAL A 48 -1.00 8.47 5.00
C VAL A 48 0.27 9.05 5.64
N PRO A 49 1.43 9.02 4.96
CA PRO A 49 2.65 9.57 5.52
C PRO A 49 2.51 11.06 5.84
N GLN A 50 3.07 11.50 6.96
CA GLN A 50 3.12 12.91 7.36
C GLN A 50 4.05 13.67 6.40
N ARG A 51 3.44 14.43 5.50
CA ARG A 51 4.13 15.33 4.57
C ARG A 51 3.15 16.35 3.99
N PRO A 52 3.60 17.59 3.73
CA PRO A 52 2.78 18.59 3.07
C PRO A 52 2.27 18.09 1.72
N ARG A 53 1.02 18.40 1.38
CA ARG A 53 0.41 18.06 0.09
C ARG A 53 -0.35 19.25 -0.47
N ARG A 54 -0.30 19.41 -1.79
CA ARG A 54 -1.17 20.36 -2.51
C ARG A 54 -2.60 19.83 -2.51
N VAL A 55 -3.53 20.65 -2.03
CA VAL A 55 -4.95 20.30 -1.97
C VAL A 55 -5.63 20.69 -3.27
N HIS A 56 -6.17 19.69 -3.97
CA HIS A 56 -7.06 19.84 -5.11
C HIS A 56 -8.47 19.48 -4.64
N LYS A 57 -9.45 20.37 -4.84
CA LYS A 57 -10.81 20.15 -4.37
C LYS A 57 -11.79 20.18 -5.53
N ALA A 58 -12.55 19.10 -5.70
CA ALA A 58 -13.64 19.04 -6.67
C ALA A 58 -14.77 20.00 -6.25
N ALA A 59 -15.63 20.37 -7.19
CA ALA A 59 -16.81 21.18 -6.88
C ALA A 59 -17.85 20.33 -6.14
N TYR A 60 -17.95 20.47 -4.81
CA TYR A 60 -18.98 19.84 -3.99
C TYR A 60 -19.38 20.72 -2.79
N SER A 61 -20.59 20.50 -2.30
CA SER A 61 -21.10 21.14 -1.09
C SER A 61 -20.72 20.37 0.17
N VAL A 62 -20.38 21.09 1.23
CA VAL A 62 -20.09 20.52 2.55
C VAL A 62 -21.30 20.75 3.44
N PRO A 63 -21.83 19.73 4.15
CA PRO A 63 -22.88 19.96 5.14
C PRO A 63 -22.45 20.99 6.17
N ALA A 64 -23.35 21.91 6.54
CA ALA A 64 -23.02 23.06 7.39
C ALA A 64 -22.29 22.68 8.70
N HIS A 65 -22.70 21.57 9.33
CA HIS A 65 -22.10 21.06 10.56
C HIS A 65 -20.69 20.45 10.39
N LEU A 66 -20.24 20.19 9.15
CA LEU A 66 -18.91 19.66 8.83
C LEU A 66 -17.94 20.71 8.27
N VAL A 67 -18.40 21.93 7.97
CA VAL A 67 -17.56 22.97 7.34
C VAL A 67 -16.29 23.24 8.14
N ALA A 68 -16.42 23.42 9.47
CA ALA A 68 -15.27 23.65 10.34
C ALA A 68 -14.30 22.44 10.37
N GLY A 69 -14.84 21.22 10.40
CA GLY A 69 -14.05 20.00 10.38
C GLY A 69 -13.32 19.77 9.05
N GLU A 70 -13.96 20.06 7.93
CA GLU A 70 -13.34 20.02 6.60
C GLU A 70 -12.18 21.02 6.50
N GLN A 71 -12.38 22.26 6.95
CA GLN A 71 -11.35 23.29 6.91
C GLN A 71 -10.13 22.90 7.76
N ALA A 72 -10.36 22.39 8.98
CA ALA A 72 -9.29 21.91 9.85
C ALA A 72 -8.54 20.73 9.21
N PHE A 73 -9.27 19.77 8.64
CA PHE A 73 -8.67 18.62 7.96
C PHE A 73 -7.84 19.02 6.73
N LEU A 74 -8.37 19.86 5.84
CA LEU A 74 -7.64 20.28 4.64
C LEU A 74 -6.42 21.16 4.98
N SER A 75 -6.49 21.93 6.08
CA SER A 75 -5.32 22.63 6.63
C SER A 75 -4.25 21.63 7.12
N ALA A 76 -4.66 20.59 7.86
CA ALA A 76 -3.77 19.51 8.30
C ALA A 76 -3.10 18.79 7.12
N VAL A 77 -3.83 18.55 6.03
CA VAL A 77 -3.28 18.01 4.78
C VAL A 77 -2.21 18.93 4.20
N ALA A 78 -2.51 20.23 4.09
CA ALA A 78 -1.64 21.21 3.46
C ALA A 78 -0.29 21.36 4.20
N VAL A 79 -0.31 21.34 5.54
CA VAL A 79 0.91 21.46 6.35
C VAL A 79 1.61 20.13 6.61
N GLY A 80 0.99 19.01 6.23
CA GLY A 80 1.56 17.67 6.42
C GLY A 80 1.46 17.11 7.83
N ALA A 81 0.44 17.51 8.58
CA ALA A 81 0.18 16.97 9.91
C ALA A 81 -0.23 15.49 9.86
N ASP A 82 -0.34 14.85 11.04
CA ASP A 82 -0.87 13.48 11.13
C ASP A 82 -2.34 13.45 10.69
N LEU A 83 -2.64 12.68 9.64
CA LEU A 83 -4.01 12.46 9.17
C LEU A 83 -4.65 11.21 9.76
N ARG A 84 -3.89 10.36 10.45
CA ARG A 84 -4.40 9.15 11.11
C ARG A 84 -5.61 9.43 12.01
N PRO A 85 -5.68 10.53 12.78
CA PRO A 85 -6.85 10.81 13.61
C PRO A 85 -8.17 10.91 12.82
N TYR A 86 -8.11 11.30 11.55
CA TYR A 86 -9.28 11.47 10.70
C TYR A 86 -9.70 10.17 10.00
N GLN A 87 -8.87 9.13 10.00
CA GLN A 87 -9.17 7.87 9.32
C GLN A 87 -9.97 6.90 10.22
N SER A 88 -10.34 5.73 9.68
CA SER A 88 -11.09 4.70 10.40
C SER A 88 -10.37 4.19 11.66
N THR A 89 -11.08 4.00 12.77
CA THR A 89 -10.55 3.33 13.98
C THR A 89 -10.10 1.89 13.70
N ARG A 90 -10.60 1.27 12.61
CA ARG A 90 -10.14 -0.07 12.17
C ARG A 90 -8.67 -0.07 11.74
N LEU A 91 -8.04 1.09 11.56
CA LEU A 91 -6.60 1.21 11.32
C LEU A 91 -5.73 0.68 12.46
N GLU A 92 -6.27 0.48 13.66
CA GLU A 92 -5.56 -0.20 14.75
C GLU A 92 -5.36 -1.70 14.49
N LYS A 93 -6.11 -2.29 13.56
CA LYS A 93 -5.94 -3.68 13.15
C LYS A 93 -5.00 -3.74 11.94
N ALA A 94 -3.89 -4.45 12.08
CA ALA A 94 -2.88 -4.55 11.02
C ALA A 94 -3.39 -5.31 9.78
N ASP A 95 -4.33 -6.23 9.98
CA ASP A 95 -4.97 -7.06 8.96
C ASP A 95 -6.24 -6.46 8.34
N PHE A 96 -6.69 -5.28 8.81
CA PHE A 96 -7.86 -4.60 8.24
C PHE A 96 -7.62 -4.22 6.78
N ASN A 97 -8.55 -4.58 5.90
CA ASN A 97 -8.54 -4.22 4.48
C ASN A 97 -9.58 -3.14 4.21
N ASP A 98 -9.14 -2.02 3.67
CA ASP A 98 -10.03 -0.99 3.14
C ASP A 98 -10.31 -1.31 1.68
N GLY A 99 -11.50 -1.85 1.40
CA GLY A 99 -11.87 -2.29 0.05
C GLY A 99 -11.92 -1.17 -0.97
N MET A 100 -12.30 0.04 -0.56
CA MET A 100 -12.38 1.19 -1.46
C MET A 100 -10.99 1.72 -1.79
N LEU A 101 -10.09 1.76 -0.80
CA LEU A 101 -8.68 2.09 -1.04
C LEU A 101 -8.00 1.02 -1.91
N ASN A 102 -8.24 -0.26 -1.62
CA ASN A 102 -7.58 -1.35 -2.33
C ASN A 102 -8.04 -1.43 -3.80
N ASP A 103 -9.33 -1.23 -4.05
CA ASP A 103 -9.88 -1.27 -5.40
C ASP A 103 -9.71 0.06 -6.13
N PHE A 104 -10.24 1.15 -5.59
CA PHE A 104 -10.30 2.45 -6.27
C PHE A 104 -9.17 3.41 -5.92
N GLY A 105 -8.38 3.12 -4.88
CA GLY A 105 -7.35 4.04 -4.42
C GLY A 105 -7.88 5.21 -3.60
N ILE A 106 -9.19 5.21 -3.29
CA ILE A 106 -9.89 6.28 -2.57
C ILE A 106 -9.95 5.94 -1.09
N GLN A 107 -9.56 6.90 -0.25
CA GLN A 107 -9.68 6.81 1.21
C GLN A 107 -10.84 7.64 1.73
N HIS A 108 -11.33 7.28 2.92
CA HIS A 108 -12.37 8.02 3.62
C HIS A 108 -11.85 8.64 4.93
N PHE A 109 -12.30 9.85 5.22
CA PHE A 109 -11.90 10.64 6.39
C PHE A 109 -13.14 11.18 7.12
N HIS A 110 -13.17 11.00 8.44
CA HIS A 110 -14.15 11.61 9.32
C HIS A 110 -13.78 13.06 9.59
N LEU A 111 -14.76 13.97 9.57
CA LEU A 111 -14.55 15.42 9.70
C LEU A 111 -15.01 15.95 11.07
N GLY A 112 -14.88 15.13 12.11
CA GLY A 112 -15.28 15.52 13.47
C GLY A 112 -14.37 16.61 14.01
N ILE A 113 -14.90 17.48 14.87
CA ILE A 113 -14.13 18.55 15.54
C ILE A 113 -13.70 18.18 16.97
N GLY A 114 -14.26 17.11 17.53
CA GLY A 114 -13.91 16.56 18.84
C GLY A 114 -13.24 15.19 18.73
N GLN A 115 -12.78 14.65 19.86
CA GLN A 115 -12.21 13.31 19.93
C GLN A 115 -13.28 12.21 19.88
N HIS A 116 -12.91 11.04 19.37
CA HIS A 116 -13.74 9.85 19.43
C HIS A 116 -13.95 9.42 20.89
N PRO A 117 -15.19 9.12 21.32
CA PRO A 117 -15.54 8.94 22.73
C PRO A 117 -14.76 7.83 23.44
N THR A 118 -14.40 6.78 22.72
CA THR A 118 -13.67 5.61 23.26
C THR A 118 -12.26 5.43 22.70
N LYS A 119 -11.84 6.28 21.75
CA LYS A 119 -10.58 6.14 21.01
C LYS A 119 -9.96 7.52 20.81
N PRO A 120 -9.49 8.19 21.89
CA PRO A 120 -9.16 9.62 21.87
C PRO A 120 -8.06 10.04 20.87
N GLY A 121 -7.29 9.08 20.32
CA GLY A 121 -6.38 9.30 19.21
C GLY A 121 -7.04 9.44 17.83
N PHE A 122 -8.36 9.34 17.74
CA PHE A 122 -9.16 9.55 16.54
C PHE A 122 -10.16 10.68 16.75
N MET A 123 -10.59 11.31 15.66
CA MET A 123 -11.66 12.31 15.65
C MET A 123 -13.03 11.62 15.78
N ALA A 124 -14.01 12.37 16.28
CA ALA A 124 -15.39 11.94 16.35
C ALA A 124 -15.88 11.52 14.96
N ARG A 125 -16.61 10.40 14.90
CA ARG A 125 -17.17 9.89 13.65
C ARG A 125 -18.19 10.89 13.12
N THR A 126 -18.17 11.10 11.81
CA THR A 126 -19.15 11.92 11.10
C THR A 126 -19.92 11.09 10.10
N GLU A 127 -21.12 11.56 9.79
CA GLU A 127 -21.91 11.17 8.64
C GLU A 127 -22.45 12.45 8.01
N PRO A 128 -22.04 12.80 6.77
CA PRO A 128 -21.15 12.07 5.85
C PRO A 128 -19.64 12.07 6.22
N VAL A 129 -18.85 11.37 5.41
CA VAL A 129 -17.37 11.32 5.44
C VAL A 129 -16.78 11.90 4.15
N LEU A 130 -15.56 12.43 4.22
CA LEU A 130 -14.84 12.93 3.06
C LEU A 130 -14.16 11.78 2.30
N PHE A 131 -14.37 11.69 1.00
CA PHE A 131 -13.62 10.80 0.11
C PHE A 131 -12.51 11.55 -0.61
N ALA A 132 -11.32 10.94 -0.68
CA ALA A 132 -10.18 11.55 -1.34
C ALA A 132 -9.20 10.53 -1.95
N LEU A 133 -8.52 10.94 -3.02
CA LEU A 133 -7.29 10.28 -3.47
C LEU A 133 -6.09 10.95 -2.80
N VAL A 134 -5.20 10.13 -2.26
CA VAL A 134 -3.94 10.60 -1.68
C VAL A 134 -2.79 10.18 -2.58
N ARG A 135 -1.93 11.14 -2.93
CA ARG A 135 -0.65 10.92 -3.63
C ARG A 135 0.48 11.46 -2.76
N ASP A 136 1.72 11.31 -3.22
CA ASP A 136 2.88 11.73 -2.46
C ASP A 136 2.86 13.25 -2.20
N ASP A 137 2.63 14.06 -3.23
CA ASP A 137 2.68 15.52 -3.13
C ASP A 137 1.31 16.20 -3.28
N ASP A 138 0.26 15.41 -3.57
CA ASP A 138 -1.06 15.92 -3.92
C ASP A 138 -2.17 15.19 -3.15
N PHE A 139 -3.22 15.91 -2.79
CA PHE A 139 -4.42 15.41 -2.15
C PHE A 139 -5.65 15.86 -2.93
N TYR A 140 -6.44 14.93 -3.44
CA TYR A 140 -7.61 15.21 -4.27
C TYR A 140 -8.88 14.95 -3.47
N SER A 141 -9.49 16.02 -2.97
CA SER A 141 -10.74 16.00 -2.23
C SER A 141 -11.93 15.85 -3.19
N LEU A 142 -12.64 14.72 -3.11
CA LEU A 142 -13.69 14.35 -4.07
C LEU A 142 -15.09 14.74 -3.62
N GLY A 143 -15.33 14.79 -2.31
CA GLY A 143 -16.61 15.21 -1.73
C GLY A 143 -16.98 14.52 -0.44
N CYS A 144 -18.09 14.97 0.15
CA CYS A 144 -18.69 14.37 1.33
C CYS A 144 -19.77 13.36 0.91
N TYR A 145 -19.59 12.10 1.29
CA TYR A 145 -20.49 11.00 0.92
C TYR A 145 -21.00 10.24 2.15
N VAL A 146 -22.16 9.61 2.00
CA VAL A 146 -22.73 8.76 3.05
C VAL A 146 -21.74 7.65 3.41
N HIS A 147 -21.58 7.41 4.71
CA HIS A 147 -20.67 6.37 5.19
C HIS A 147 -21.24 5.00 4.82
N GLY A 148 -20.62 4.33 3.85
CA GLY A 148 -21.15 3.09 3.28
C GLY A 148 -21.03 3.01 1.76
N ALA A 149 -20.90 4.16 1.09
CA ALA A 149 -20.82 4.27 -0.38
C ALA A 149 -19.44 3.84 -0.94
N TRP A 150 -18.99 2.63 -0.59
CA TRP A 150 -17.62 2.15 -0.84
C TRP A 150 -17.37 1.69 -2.28
N SER A 151 -18.42 1.54 -3.09
CA SER A 151 -18.36 1.09 -4.48
C SER A 151 -18.84 2.15 -5.46
N GLN A 152 -18.96 3.42 -5.05
CA GLN A 152 -19.52 4.48 -5.89
C GLN A 152 -18.65 4.77 -7.12
N ILE A 153 -19.02 4.19 -8.27
CA ILE A 153 -18.24 4.25 -9.51
C ILE A 153 -18.23 5.65 -10.09
N GLY A 154 -19.26 6.46 -9.80
CA GLY A 154 -19.33 7.87 -10.20
C GLY A 154 -18.16 8.72 -9.67
N LEU A 155 -17.48 8.29 -8.60
CA LEU A 155 -16.25 8.94 -8.15
C LEU A 155 -15.11 8.77 -9.15
N LEU A 156 -15.03 7.61 -9.80
CA LEU A 156 -14.05 7.38 -10.85
C LEU A 156 -14.35 8.20 -12.11
N ASP A 157 -15.64 8.45 -12.41
CA ASP A 157 -16.03 9.39 -13.47
C ASP A 157 -15.60 10.82 -13.14
N LEU A 158 -15.83 11.24 -11.90
CA LEU A 158 -15.42 12.55 -11.40
C LEU A 158 -13.90 12.73 -11.51
N ILE A 159 -13.12 11.76 -11.02
CA ILE A 159 -11.66 11.79 -11.10
C ILE A 159 -11.21 11.82 -12.57
N HIS A 160 -11.79 10.98 -13.43
CA HIS A 160 -11.44 10.93 -14.85
C HIS A 160 -11.72 12.25 -15.56
N ALA A 161 -12.85 12.89 -15.25
CA ALA A 161 -13.24 14.15 -15.88
C ALA A 161 -12.38 15.34 -15.44
N ILE A 162 -11.96 15.41 -14.17
CA ILE A 162 -11.25 16.56 -13.61
C ILE A 162 -9.72 16.35 -13.62
N TRP A 163 -9.26 15.13 -13.34
CA TRP A 163 -7.84 14.78 -13.20
C TRP A 163 -7.52 13.43 -13.87
N PRO A 164 -7.69 13.29 -15.20
CA PRO A 164 -7.53 12.01 -15.91
C PRO A 164 -6.17 11.37 -15.69
N ASP A 165 -5.11 12.17 -15.62
CA ASP A 165 -3.73 11.70 -15.44
C ASP A 165 -3.51 10.94 -14.12
N VAL A 166 -4.32 11.22 -13.08
CA VAL A 166 -4.18 10.62 -11.74
C VAL A 166 -4.55 9.13 -11.71
N ILE A 167 -5.33 8.68 -12.69
CA ILE A 167 -5.76 7.28 -12.85
C ILE A 167 -5.39 6.69 -14.22
N ALA A 168 -4.72 7.46 -15.09
CA ALA A 168 -4.39 7.04 -16.45
C ALA A 168 -3.56 5.76 -16.52
N SER A 169 -2.66 5.53 -15.54
CA SER A 169 -1.83 4.31 -15.45
C SER A 169 -2.64 3.02 -15.32
N ASN A 170 -3.91 3.12 -14.94
CA ASN A 170 -4.80 1.99 -14.69
C ASN A 170 -5.69 1.66 -15.89
N SER A 171 -5.49 2.35 -17.01
CA SER A 171 -6.14 2.03 -18.27
C SER A 171 -5.37 0.94 -19.03
N PRO A 172 -6.02 -0.18 -19.39
CA PRO A 172 -5.40 -1.25 -20.17
C PRO A 172 -5.13 -0.83 -21.63
N ASN A 173 -5.72 0.29 -22.06
CA ASN A 173 -5.57 0.85 -23.41
C ASN A 173 -4.51 1.96 -23.49
N ARG A 174 -3.69 2.17 -22.44
CA ARG A 174 -2.60 3.15 -22.51
C ARG A 174 -1.55 2.72 -23.55
N ALA A 175 -0.84 3.72 -24.09
CA ALA A 175 0.12 3.65 -25.19
C ALA A 175 1.05 2.41 -25.19
N PRO A 176 1.55 1.98 -26.37
CA PRO A 176 2.33 0.75 -26.58
C PRO A 176 3.65 0.62 -25.79
N ASP A 177 4.01 1.61 -24.98
CA ASP A 177 5.18 1.60 -24.09
C ASP A 177 4.86 1.19 -22.65
N SER A 178 3.58 1.05 -22.27
CA SER A 178 3.22 0.56 -20.94
C SER A 178 3.30 -0.96 -20.91
N SER A 179 3.93 -1.51 -19.87
CA SER A 179 4.06 -2.95 -19.60
C SER A 179 2.72 -3.70 -19.45
N THR A 180 1.60 -2.99 -19.54
CA THR A 180 0.23 -3.49 -19.49
C THR A 180 -0.44 -3.59 -20.86
N SER A 181 0.14 -2.98 -21.90
CA SER A 181 -0.36 -3.09 -23.27
C SER A 181 0.15 -4.40 -23.87
N THR A 182 -0.77 -5.29 -24.25
CA THR A 182 -0.40 -6.44 -25.08
C THR A 182 -0.32 -5.94 -26.52
N PRO A 183 0.85 -6.01 -27.20
CA PRO A 183 0.98 -5.52 -28.56
C PRO A 183 -0.10 -6.13 -29.47
N GLY A 184 -0.89 -5.28 -30.12
CA GLY A 184 -1.97 -5.69 -31.03
C GLY A 184 -3.34 -5.95 -30.39
N LEU A 185 -3.50 -5.81 -29.06
CA LEU A 185 -4.81 -5.92 -28.39
C LEU A 185 -5.30 -4.55 -27.93
N ARG A 186 -6.49 -4.13 -28.39
CA ARG A 186 -7.18 -2.92 -27.93
C ARG A 186 -8.57 -3.28 -27.44
N ILE A 187 -8.91 -2.88 -26.21
CA ILE A 187 -10.27 -3.05 -25.68
C ILE A 187 -11.14 -1.91 -26.23
N LEU A 188 -12.14 -2.24 -27.04
CA LEU A 188 -13.00 -1.24 -27.69
C LEU A 188 -14.14 -0.74 -26.79
N GLY A 189 -14.55 -1.57 -25.84
CA GLY A 189 -15.61 -1.26 -24.90
C GLY A 189 -15.99 -2.48 -24.07
N LEU A 190 -16.71 -2.26 -22.98
CA LEU A 190 -17.23 -3.34 -22.16
C LEU A 190 -18.60 -3.75 -22.67
N ARG A 191 -18.86 -5.07 -22.75
CA ARG A 191 -20.21 -5.59 -23.04
C ARG A 191 -21.19 -5.26 -21.92
N HIS A 192 -20.70 -5.22 -20.69
CA HIS A 192 -21.45 -4.91 -19.48
C HIS A 192 -20.63 -3.93 -18.66
N ASN A 193 -21.18 -2.75 -18.39
CA ASN A 193 -20.57 -1.80 -17.48
C ASN A 193 -21.24 -1.99 -16.11
N TYR A 194 -20.47 -2.46 -15.14
CA TYR A 194 -21.01 -2.87 -13.84
C TYR A 194 -21.58 -1.67 -13.07
N THR A 195 -22.65 -1.92 -12.32
CA THR A 195 -23.23 -0.95 -11.36
C THR A 195 -22.44 -0.92 -10.04
N ASP A 196 -22.68 0.09 -9.20
CA ASP A 196 -22.05 0.20 -7.87
C ASP A 196 -22.28 -1.07 -7.02
N ASP A 197 -23.50 -1.64 -7.04
CA ASP A 197 -23.85 -2.85 -6.31
C ASP A 197 -23.12 -4.09 -6.87
N GLU A 198 -23.05 -4.21 -8.20
CA GLU A 198 -22.34 -5.32 -8.85
C GLU A 198 -20.84 -5.27 -8.56
N VAL A 199 -20.23 -4.07 -8.59
CA VAL A 199 -18.82 -3.91 -8.21
C VAL A 199 -18.60 -4.28 -6.75
N GLU A 200 -19.51 -3.91 -5.84
CA GLU A 200 -19.41 -4.33 -4.45
C GLU A 200 -19.48 -5.87 -4.32
N MET A 201 -20.41 -6.51 -5.02
CA MET A 201 -20.55 -7.97 -5.04
C MET A 201 -19.28 -8.67 -5.57
N LEU A 202 -18.76 -8.19 -6.71
CA LEU A 202 -17.54 -8.73 -7.32
C LEU A 202 -16.33 -8.56 -6.39
N ARG A 203 -16.17 -7.38 -5.78
CA ARG A 203 -15.09 -7.12 -4.83
C ARG A 203 -15.16 -8.04 -3.61
N LYS A 204 -16.35 -8.27 -3.06
CA LYS A 204 -16.57 -9.23 -1.95
C LYS A 204 -16.20 -10.66 -2.34
N ALA A 205 -16.34 -11.01 -3.62
CA ALA A 205 -15.92 -12.29 -4.18
C ALA A 205 -14.43 -12.33 -4.59
N GLY A 206 -13.66 -11.27 -4.36
CA GLY A 206 -12.24 -11.19 -4.75
C GLY A 206 -12.03 -11.02 -6.26
N ILE A 207 -13.02 -10.48 -6.98
CA ILE A 207 -12.99 -10.25 -8.42
C ILE A 207 -12.86 -8.75 -8.70
N ASN A 208 -11.90 -8.38 -9.56
CA ASN A 208 -11.72 -7.00 -9.98
C ASN A 208 -12.62 -6.67 -11.17
N ALA A 209 -13.45 -5.65 -11.03
CA ALA A 209 -14.32 -5.18 -12.11
C ALA A 209 -13.56 -4.22 -13.04
N LEU A 210 -13.69 -4.44 -14.35
CA LEU A 210 -13.37 -3.41 -15.34
C LEU A 210 -14.53 -2.43 -15.35
N THR A 211 -14.23 -1.14 -15.42
CA THR A 211 -15.27 -0.11 -15.46
C THR A 211 -15.00 0.87 -16.59
N GLN A 212 -16.04 1.21 -17.35
CA GLN A 212 -15.95 2.09 -18.51
C GLN A 212 -16.53 3.47 -18.18
N ARG A 213 -15.77 4.51 -18.51
CA ARG A 213 -16.14 5.92 -18.37
C ARG A 213 -17.00 6.38 -19.56
N PRO A 214 -17.73 7.52 -19.46
CA PRO A 214 -18.56 8.05 -20.54
C PRO A 214 -17.85 8.29 -21.89
N ASP A 215 -16.56 8.61 -21.87
CA ASP A 215 -15.74 8.81 -23.07
C ASP A 215 -15.22 7.48 -23.68
N GLY A 216 -15.61 6.35 -23.09
CA GLY A 216 -15.20 5.01 -23.50
C GLY A 216 -13.91 4.51 -22.85
N THR A 217 -13.20 5.33 -22.06
CA THR A 217 -11.99 4.90 -21.35
C THR A 217 -12.32 3.81 -20.35
N ILE A 218 -11.49 2.76 -20.31
CA ILE A 218 -11.65 1.64 -19.38
C ILE A 218 -10.59 1.76 -18.29
N HIS A 219 -10.99 1.55 -17.04
CA HIS A 219 -10.09 1.49 -15.89
C HIS A 219 -10.25 0.16 -15.16
N VAL A 220 -9.14 -0.34 -14.61
CA VAL A 220 -9.14 -1.54 -13.76
C VAL A 220 -8.47 -1.20 -12.43
N GLY A 221 -9.26 -1.26 -11.36
CA GLY A 221 -8.84 -1.06 -9.97
C GLY A 221 -7.73 -0.02 -9.78
N PRO A 222 -8.02 1.30 -9.84
CA PRO A 222 -7.00 2.34 -9.68
C PRO A 222 -6.16 2.25 -8.39
N GLY A 223 -6.68 1.60 -7.35
CA GLY A 223 -5.97 1.27 -6.09
C GLY A 223 -5.07 0.03 -6.15
N GLY A 224 -5.09 -0.70 -7.27
CA GLY A 224 -4.34 -1.92 -7.50
C GLY A 224 -5.16 -3.20 -7.42
N GLY A 225 -6.45 -3.08 -7.12
CA GLY A 225 -7.42 -4.17 -7.05
C GLY A 225 -7.35 -5.00 -5.76
N VAL A 226 -8.16 -6.06 -5.73
CA VAL A 226 -8.19 -7.08 -4.68
C VAL A 226 -7.72 -8.44 -5.21
N THR A 227 -7.18 -9.27 -4.33
CA THR A 227 -6.89 -10.68 -4.59
C THR A 227 -8.10 -11.56 -4.28
N THR A 228 -8.04 -12.83 -4.68
CA THR A 228 -9.12 -13.82 -4.45
C THR A 228 -9.38 -14.11 -2.98
N ASP A 229 -8.40 -13.89 -2.09
CA ASP A 229 -8.54 -13.94 -0.63
C ASP A 229 -8.95 -12.58 -0.01
N GLY A 230 -9.35 -11.61 -0.85
CA GLY A 230 -9.88 -10.31 -0.44
C GLY A 230 -8.83 -9.31 0.07
N LYS A 231 -7.54 -9.58 -0.13
CA LYS A 231 -6.44 -8.67 0.26
C LYS A 231 -6.16 -7.65 -0.84
N SER A 232 -5.38 -6.62 -0.52
CA SER A 232 -4.92 -5.64 -1.51
C SER A 232 -4.02 -6.30 -2.56
N GLY A 233 -4.38 -6.19 -3.84
CA GLY A 233 -3.55 -6.65 -4.95
C GLY A 233 -2.19 -5.96 -4.99
N LYS A 234 -2.13 -4.68 -4.61
CA LYS A 234 -0.88 -3.92 -4.49
C LYS A 234 0.04 -4.50 -3.40
N VAL A 235 -0.51 -4.78 -2.22
CA VAL A 235 0.25 -5.39 -1.11
C VAL A 235 0.73 -6.79 -1.48
N SER A 236 -0.12 -7.61 -2.10
CA SER A 236 0.25 -8.97 -2.52
C SER A 236 1.41 -8.96 -3.53
N ARG A 237 1.38 -8.04 -4.52
CA ARG A 237 2.51 -7.85 -5.46
C ARG A 237 3.80 -7.43 -4.75
N GLU A 238 3.69 -6.55 -3.76
CA GLU A 238 4.84 -6.12 -2.97
C GLU A 238 5.47 -7.30 -2.21
N VAL A 239 4.67 -8.12 -1.51
CA VAL A 239 5.16 -9.30 -0.78
C VAL A 239 5.88 -10.27 -1.70
N THR A 240 5.32 -10.56 -2.88
CA THR A 240 5.97 -11.40 -3.89
C THR A 240 7.28 -10.79 -4.39
N THR A 241 7.31 -9.47 -4.59
CA THR A 241 8.53 -8.74 -5.03
C THR A 241 9.64 -8.82 -3.99
N ILE A 242 9.30 -8.62 -2.70
CA ILE A 242 10.23 -8.74 -1.57
C ILE A 242 10.79 -10.15 -1.50
N LYS A 243 9.93 -11.18 -1.55
CA LYS A 243 10.38 -12.58 -1.54
C LYS A 243 11.38 -12.87 -2.66
N GLY A 244 11.04 -12.49 -3.90
CA GLY A 244 11.94 -12.68 -5.03
C GLY A 244 13.24 -11.88 -4.91
N LEU A 245 13.23 -10.74 -4.22
CA LEU A 245 14.44 -9.95 -3.95
C LEU A 245 15.34 -10.62 -2.90
N CYS A 246 14.77 -11.13 -1.81
CA CYS A 246 15.50 -11.93 -0.82
C CYS A 246 16.18 -13.14 -1.49
N GLU A 247 15.42 -13.92 -2.27
CA GLU A 247 15.94 -15.11 -2.97
C GLU A 247 17.06 -14.78 -3.98
N ARG A 248 16.97 -13.62 -4.66
CA ARG A 248 18.05 -13.15 -5.54
C ARG A 248 19.29 -12.77 -4.75
N VAL A 249 19.15 -12.00 -3.67
CA VAL A 249 20.28 -11.59 -2.82
C VAL A 249 20.96 -12.81 -2.19
N GLU A 250 20.20 -13.79 -1.71
CA GLU A 250 20.76 -15.03 -1.16
C GLU A 250 21.57 -15.81 -2.20
N ARG A 251 21.10 -15.84 -3.46
CA ARG A 251 21.84 -16.48 -4.55
C ARG A 251 23.14 -15.73 -4.85
N ASP A 252 23.07 -14.41 -4.98
CA ASP A 252 24.23 -13.54 -5.22
C ASP A 252 25.29 -13.74 -4.10
N LEU A 253 24.87 -13.82 -2.84
CA LEU A 253 25.75 -14.07 -1.70
C LEU A 253 26.34 -15.48 -1.71
N LYS A 254 25.57 -16.51 -2.08
CA LYS A 254 26.11 -17.88 -2.22
C LYS A 254 27.19 -17.96 -3.29
N ASP A 255 26.95 -17.35 -4.44
CA ASP A 255 27.92 -17.34 -5.55
C ASP A 255 29.21 -16.59 -5.15
N LEU A 256 29.09 -15.53 -4.33
CA LEU A 256 30.22 -14.78 -3.80
C LEU A 256 31.02 -15.54 -2.73
N LEU A 257 30.34 -16.24 -1.82
CA LEU A 257 30.95 -16.91 -0.67
C LEU A 257 31.54 -18.28 -1.00
N ALA A 258 31.00 -18.98 -2.01
CA ALA A 258 31.44 -20.33 -2.35
C ALA A 258 32.94 -20.43 -2.70
N PRO A 259 33.54 -19.52 -3.50
CA PRO A 259 34.97 -19.51 -3.74
C PRO A 259 35.81 -19.27 -2.48
N MET A 260 35.35 -18.38 -1.58
CA MET A 260 36.05 -18.06 -0.32
C MET A 260 36.07 -19.27 0.65
N LEU A 261 35.01 -20.07 0.62
CA LEU A 261 34.94 -21.33 1.38
C LEU A 261 35.84 -22.40 0.78
N ALA A 262 35.92 -22.46 -0.56
CA ALA A 262 36.80 -23.39 -1.26
C ALA A 262 38.30 -23.06 -1.08
N SER A 263 38.65 -21.78 -0.99
CA SER A 263 40.03 -21.32 -0.75
C SER A 263 40.44 -21.39 0.73
N GLY A 264 39.49 -21.57 1.65
CA GLY A 264 39.73 -21.58 3.09
C GLY A 264 39.82 -20.17 3.72
N GLU A 265 39.53 -19.12 2.96
CA GLU A 265 39.39 -17.74 3.49
C GLU A 265 38.25 -17.63 4.50
N LEU A 266 37.19 -18.42 4.32
CA LEU A 266 36.10 -18.57 5.27
C LEU A 266 36.00 -20.02 5.76
N SER A 267 35.71 -20.18 7.05
CA SER A 267 35.46 -21.49 7.66
C SER A 267 33.97 -21.84 7.60
N SER A 268 33.66 -23.08 7.24
CA SER A 268 32.29 -23.62 7.28
C SER A 268 31.91 -24.06 8.70
N PRO A 269 30.64 -23.89 9.15
CA PRO A 269 29.55 -23.23 8.43
C PRO A 269 29.65 -21.69 8.47
N VAL A 270 29.10 -21.05 7.44
CA VAL A 270 28.96 -19.58 7.36
C VAL A 270 27.49 -19.22 7.52
N THR A 271 27.15 -18.55 8.62
CA THR A 271 25.80 -18.03 8.87
C THR A 271 25.76 -16.54 8.57
N LEU A 272 24.74 -16.09 7.83
CA LEU A 272 24.50 -14.66 7.58
C LEU A 272 23.15 -14.22 8.14
N GLN A 273 23.09 -12.97 8.59
CA GLN A 273 21.87 -12.31 9.04
C GLN A 273 21.72 -10.93 8.39
N LEU A 274 20.49 -10.57 8.04
CA LEU A 274 20.16 -9.22 7.60
C LEU A 274 20.21 -8.23 8.77
N GLN A 275 20.98 -7.16 8.64
CA GLN A 275 21.01 -6.04 9.58
C GLN A 275 20.73 -4.73 8.85
N GLN A 276 19.92 -3.87 9.46
CA GLN A 276 19.69 -2.50 8.99
C GLN A 276 20.46 -1.54 9.89
N ARG A 277 21.24 -0.62 9.30
CA ARG A 277 21.95 0.45 10.01
C ARG A 277 21.70 1.76 9.28
N GLY A 278 20.97 2.68 9.92
CA GLY A 278 20.51 3.90 9.26
C GLY A 278 19.59 3.57 8.08
N ALA A 279 19.94 4.05 6.88
CA ALA A 279 19.18 3.80 5.66
C ALA A 279 19.72 2.62 4.83
N ASP A 280 20.76 1.94 5.32
CA ASP A 280 21.46 0.89 4.59
C ASP A 280 21.26 -0.48 5.25
N THR A 281 21.46 -1.51 4.45
CA THR A 281 21.22 -2.91 4.82
C THR A 281 22.44 -3.75 4.50
N PHE A 282 22.75 -4.69 5.38
CA PHE A 282 23.96 -5.49 5.34
C PHE A 282 23.59 -6.96 5.56
N ALA A 283 24.22 -7.86 4.80
CA ALA A 283 24.30 -9.26 5.19
C ALA A 283 25.56 -9.44 6.04
N VAL A 284 25.38 -9.68 7.34
CA VAL A 284 26.48 -9.76 8.30
C VAL A 284 26.79 -11.22 8.59
N VAL A 285 28.06 -11.60 8.46
CA VAL A 285 28.54 -12.94 8.80
C VAL A 285 28.63 -13.06 10.32
N ASP A 286 28.10 -14.15 10.88
CA ASP A 286 28.07 -14.40 12.31
C ASP A 286 29.47 -14.30 12.95
N GLY A 287 29.52 -13.78 14.18
CA GLY A 287 30.76 -13.38 14.86
C GLY A 287 31.42 -12.12 14.27
N ASN A 288 30.71 -11.36 13.43
CA ASN A 288 31.15 -10.10 12.81
C ASN A 288 32.46 -10.22 12.03
N ARG A 289 32.67 -11.38 11.38
CA ARG A 289 33.90 -11.71 10.63
C ARG A 289 33.94 -11.11 9.23
N GLY A 290 32.85 -10.46 8.81
CA GLY A 290 32.70 -9.76 7.53
C GLY A 290 31.26 -9.32 7.32
N GLU A 291 31.05 -8.36 6.43
CA GLU A 291 29.72 -7.91 6.04
C GLU A 291 29.68 -7.55 4.55
N PHE A 292 28.50 -7.70 3.96
CA PHE A 292 28.22 -7.37 2.57
C PHE A 292 27.19 -6.25 2.53
N ASP A 293 27.55 -5.12 1.95
CA ASP A 293 26.66 -3.98 1.75
C ASP A 293 25.62 -4.32 0.67
N LEU A 294 24.34 -4.26 1.06
CA LEU A 294 23.20 -4.50 0.19
C LEU A 294 22.50 -3.18 -0.20
N GLY A 295 23.05 -2.04 0.24
CA GLY A 295 22.46 -0.71 0.11
C GLY A 295 21.04 -0.70 0.65
N ARG A 296 20.09 -0.28 -0.18
CA ARG A 296 18.66 -0.21 0.17
C ARG A 296 17.83 -1.41 -0.27
N ARG A 297 18.43 -2.46 -0.84
CA ARG A 297 17.69 -3.58 -1.47
C ARG A 297 16.73 -4.26 -0.48
N LEU A 298 17.11 -4.44 0.77
CA LEU A 298 16.29 -5.12 1.77
C LEU A 298 15.96 -4.22 2.97
N PHE A 299 15.82 -2.91 2.72
CA PHE A 299 15.47 -1.94 3.75
C PHE A 299 13.97 -2.02 4.09
N VAL A 300 13.65 -2.14 5.38
CA VAL A 300 12.30 -1.95 5.93
C VAL A 300 12.15 -0.52 6.42
N PRO A 301 11.32 0.33 5.79
CA PRO A 301 11.03 1.67 6.27
C PRO A 301 10.24 1.70 7.59
N PRO A 302 10.39 2.76 8.41
CA PRO A 302 9.52 2.96 9.57
C PRO A 302 8.07 3.26 9.16
N LEU A 303 7.12 2.93 10.06
CA LEU A 303 5.66 3.09 9.89
C LEU A 303 5.09 4.40 10.45
#